data_AF-A0AAF0MBM7-F1
#
_entry.id   AF-A0AAF0MBM7-F1
#
_cell.length_a   1.000
_cell.length_b   1.000
_cell.length_c   1.000
_cell.angle_alpha   90.00
_cell.angle_beta   90.00
_cell.angle_gamma   90.00
#
_symmetry.space_group_name_H-M   'P 1'
#
loop_
_entity.id
_entity.type
_entity.pdbx_description
1 polymer ?
#
loop_
_entity_poly.entity_id
_entity_poly.type
_entity_poly.pdbx_seq_one_letter_code
_entity_poly.pdbx_strand_id
1 'polypeptide(L)'
;MPEEQQGTVDAEVTDDDFAARTAAAEALPLPERADAFAALHDDLRARLESGQGPVTGHSSGRAAGAGQVWGSGRGDGGARA
;
A
#
# COMPACT_ATOMS: atom_id res chain seq x y z
N MET A 1 -29.31 17.38 -11.74
CA MET A 1 -27.84 17.39 -11.86
C MET A 1 -27.35 16.09 -11.25
N PRO A 2 -26.88 15.08 -12.01
CA PRO A 2 -26.29 13.88 -11.42
C PRO A 2 -24.76 14.06 -11.41
N GLU A 3 -24.20 14.59 -10.32
CA GLU A 3 -22.76 14.83 -10.16
C GLU A 3 -22.22 14.19 -8.87
N GLU A 4 -22.79 13.06 -8.45
CA GLU A 4 -22.47 12.41 -7.16
C GLU A 4 -22.07 10.93 -7.31
N GLN A 5 -21.35 10.58 -8.38
CA GLN A 5 -20.86 9.21 -8.60
C GLN A 5 -19.40 9.13 -9.06
N GLN A 6 -18.69 10.25 -9.25
CA GLN A 6 -17.34 10.24 -9.83
C GLN A 6 -16.20 10.05 -8.81
N GLY A 7 -16.48 10.18 -7.51
CA GLY A 7 -15.43 10.11 -6.47
C GLY A 7 -15.08 8.70 -5.98
N THR A 8 -15.97 7.72 -6.12
CA THR A 8 -15.75 6.35 -5.62
C THR A 8 -15.10 5.44 -6.66
N VAL A 9 -15.50 5.56 -7.93
CA VAL A 9 -14.93 4.78 -9.04
C VAL A 9 -13.45 5.05 -9.27
N ASP A 10 -12.96 6.28 -9.03
CA ASP A 10 -11.55 6.61 -9.27
C ASP A 10 -10.63 6.03 -8.18
N ALA A 11 -11.08 6.01 -6.92
CA ALA A 11 -10.29 5.46 -5.81
C ALA A 11 -10.25 3.93 -5.80
N GLU A 12 -11.40 3.26 -6.00
CA GLU A 12 -11.50 1.80 -6.00
C GLU A 12 -10.74 1.18 -7.19
N VAL A 13 -10.81 1.80 -8.38
CA VAL A 13 -10.04 1.36 -9.55
C VAL A 13 -8.53 1.41 -9.26
N THR A 14 -8.05 2.37 -8.46
CA THR A 14 -6.61 2.54 -8.26
C THR A 14 -5.96 1.54 -7.31
N ASP A 15 -6.67 1.11 -6.25
CA ASP A 15 -6.15 0.10 -5.32
C ASP A 15 -6.29 -1.32 -5.89
N ASP A 16 -7.41 -1.64 -6.54
CA ASP A 16 -7.61 -2.93 -7.21
C ASP A 16 -6.62 -3.12 -8.38
N ASP A 17 -6.31 -2.07 -9.15
CA ASP A 17 -5.32 -2.11 -10.23
C ASP A 17 -3.88 -2.32 -9.73
N PHE A 18 -3.56 -1.78 -8.54
CA PHE A 18 -2.24 -1.97 -7.93
C PHE A 18 -2.07 -3.40 -7.41
N ALA A 19 -3.10 -3.94 -6.76
CA ALA A 19 -3.12 -5.34 -6.31
C ALA A 19 -2.99 -6.32 -7.50
N ALA A 20 -3.73 -6.07 -8.59
CA ALA A 20 -3.66 -6.88 -9.80
C ALA A 20 -2.26 -6.85 -10.45
N ARG A 21 -1.64 -5.67 -10.56
CA ARG A 21 -0.27 -5.54 -11.09
C ARG A 21 0.78 -6.22 -10.22
N THR A 22 0.63 -6.14 -8.90
CA THR A 22 1.52 -6.82 -7.96
C THR A 22 1.42 -8.34 -8.13
N ALA A 23 0.20 -8.88 -8.19
CA ALA A 23 -0.03 -10.31 -8.43
C ALA A 23 0.54 -10.77 -9.78
N ALA A 24 0.44 -9.95 -10.83
CA ALA A 24 1.01 -10.23 -12.13
C ALA A 24 2.56 -10.29 -12.08
N ALA A 25 3.20 -9.36 -11.36
CA ALA A 25 4.65 -9.37 -11.15
C ALA A 25 5.10 -10.63 -10.38
N GLU A 26 4.34 -11.04 -9.37
CA GLU A 26 4.61 -12.27 -8.61
C GLU A 26 4.43 -13.55 -9.44
N ALA A 27 3.59 -13.54 -10.48
CA ALA A 27 3.43 -14.69 -11.36
C ALA A 27 4.61 -14.93 -12.31
N LEU A 28 5.49 -13.93 -12.49
CA LEU A 28 6.66 -14.04 -13.37
C LEU A 28 7.75 -14.97 -12.79
N PRO A 29 8.63 -15.53 -13.63
CA PRO A 29 9.84 -16.23 -13.17
C PRO A 29 10.70 -15.37 -12.26
N LEU A 30 11.34 -15.98 -11.25
CA LEU A 30 12.20 -15.29 -10.28
C LEU A 30 13.19 -14.25 -10.86
N PRO A 31 13.92 -14.52 -11.97
CA PRO A 31 14.84 -13.52 -12.53
C PRO A 31 14.11 -12.26 -13.05
N GLU A 32 12.87 -12.39 -13.51
CA GLU A 32 12.09 -11.30 -14.11
C GLU A 32 11.31 -10.49 -13.07
N ARG A 33 11.08 -11.05 -11.87
CA ARG A 33 10.32 -10.37 -10.80
C ARG A 33 10.98 -9.07 -10.35
N ALA A 34 12.31 -9.05 -10.25
CA ALA A 34 13.04 -7.87 -9.77
C ALA A 34 12.79 -6.65 -10.67
N ASP A 35 12.85 -6.84 -11.98
CA ASP A 35 12.60 -5.78 -12.97
C ASP A 35 11.13 -5.34 -12.95
N ALA A 36 10.19 -6.29 -12.83
CA ALA A 36 8.77 -5.98 -12.71
C ALA A 36 8.44 -5.17 -11.44
N PHE A 37 9.05 -5.52 -10.30
CA PHE A 37 8.90 -4.75 -9.08
C PHE A 37 9.58 -3.37 -9.18
N ALA A 38 10.74 -3.26 -9.83
CA ALA A 38 11.38 -1.96 -10.04
C ALA A 38 10.45 -1.00 -10.82
N ALA A 39 9.84 -1.48 -11.90
CA ALA A 39 8.86 -0.71 -12.68
C ALA A 39 7.65 -0.27 -11.83
N LEU A 40 7.09 -1.17 -11.01
CA LEU A 40 5.97 -0.85 -10.11
C LEU A 40 6.34 0.24 -9.07
N HIS A 41 7.57 0.21 -8.55
CA HIS A 41 8.06 1.24 -7.64
C HIS A 41 8.30 2.58 -8.34
N ASP A 42 8.77 2.57 -9.59
CA ASP A 42 8.96 3.78 -10.39
C ASP A 42 7.61 4.45 -10.71
N ASP A 43 6.59 3.67 -11.07
CA ASP A 43 5.22 4.15 -11.26
C ASP A 43 4.64 4.76 -9.98
N LEU A 44 4.83 4.09 -8.84
CA LEU A 44 4.40 4.60 -7.53
C LEU A 44 5.09 5.93 -7.20
N ARG A 45 6.40 6.02 -7.46
CA ARG A 45 7.16 7.25 -7.25
C ARG A 45 6.60 8.38 -8.11
N ALA A 46 6.41 8.15 -9.41
CA ALA A 46 5.88 9.15 -10.33
C ALA A 46 4.50 9.66 -9.89
N ARG A 47 3.64 8.76 -9.39
CA ARG A 47 2.32 9.10 -8.87
C ARG A 47 2.37 9.93 -7.59
N LEU A 48 3.30 9.63 -6.69
CA LEU A 48 3.51 10.43 -5.48
C LEU A 48 4.09 11.81 -5.80
N GLU A 49 5.03 11.88 -6.75
CA GLU A 49 5.61 13.13 -7.25
C GLU A 49 4.56 14.02 -7.93
N SER A 50 3.58 13.43 -8.62
CA SER A 50 2.46 14.16 -9.21
C SER A 50 1.38 14.59 -8.21
N GLY A 51 1.57 14.34 -6.91
CA GLY A 51 0.59 14.64 -5.86
C GLY A 51 -0.67 13.77 -5.92
N GLN A 52 -0.63 12.66 -6.67
CA GLN A 52 -1.71 11.68 -6.79
C GLN A 52 -1.54 10.57 -5.73
N GLY A 53 -1.18 10.96 -4.51
CA GLY A 53 -1.17 10.02 -3.38
C GLY A 53 -2.54 9.35 -3.25
N PRO A 54 -2.61 8.12 -2.70
CA PRO A 54 -3.88 7.46 -2.47
C PRO A 54 -4.78 8.47 -1.75
N VAL A 55 -5.90 8.81 -2.40
CA VAL A 55 -6.89 9.74 -1.86
C VAL A 55 -7.66 9.00 -0.78
N THR A 56 -6.96 8.59 0.28
CA THR A 56 -7.63 8.07 1.46
C THR A 56 -8.29 9.28 2.11
N GLY A 57 -9.53 9.54 1.72
CA GLY A 57 -10.42 10.52 2.32
C GLY A 57 -10.68 10.15 3.77
N HIS A 58 -9.71 10.41 4.65
CA HIS A 58 -9.88 10.27 6.09
C HIS A 58 -10.47 11.57 6.66
N SER A 59 -11.74 11.81 6.38
CA SER A 59 -12.56 12.59 7.31
C SER A 59 -13.27 11.61 8.25
N SER A 60 -12.90 11.73 9.53
CA SER A 60 -13.58 11.21 10.73
C SER A 60 -13.16 9.81 11.22
N GLY A 61 -12.51 9.80 12.40
CA GLY A 61 -12.53 8.68 13.33
C GLY A 61 -11.26 7.84 13.42
N ARG A 62 -10.17 8.38 14.00
CA ARG A 62 -9.11 7.55 14.57
C ARG A 62 -9.71 6.71 15.72
N ALA A 63 -10.11 5.48 15.43
CA ALA A 63 -10.31 4.46 16.45
C ALA A 63 -8.93 4.07 17.00
N ALA A 64 -8.78 4.21 18.32
CA ALA A 64 -7.59 3.77 19.02
C ALA A 64 -7.40 2.26 18.84
N GLY A 65 -6.21 1.84 18.41
CA GLY A 65 -5.76 0.46 18.57
C GLY A 65 -5.38 -0.28 17.30
N ALA A 66 -4.31 0.14 16.61
CA ALA A 66 -3.52 -0.75 15.76
C ALA A 66 -2.13 -0.12 15.47
N GLY A 67 -1.40 0.23 16.53
CA GLY A 67 -0.03 0.72 16.42
C GLY A 67 0.97 -0.32 16.92
N GLN A 68 0.97 -1.54 16.37
CA GLN A 68 1.94 -2.57 16.77
C GLN A 68 2.24 -3.54 15.63
N VAL A 69 3.17 -3.18 14.71
CA VAL A 69 3.93 -4.20 13.93
C VAL A 69 5.19 -3.61 13.26
N TRP A 70 6.02 -2.87 14.01
CA TRP A 70 7.40 -2.62 13.56
C TRP A 70 8.32 -2.85 14.76
N GLY A 71 9.19 -3.85 14.62
CA GLY A 71 9.82 -4.59 15.70
C GLY A 71 10.55 -3.75 16.75
N SER A 72 10.27 -4.05 18.02
CA SER A 72 11.19 -3.80 19.13
C SER A 72 11.63 -5.16 19.68
N GLY A 73 12.72 -5.66 19.12
CA GLY A 73 13.45 -6.77 19.73
C GLY A 73 14.05 -6.30 21.06
N ARG A 74 13.54 -6.85 22.16
CA ARG A 74 14.25 -6.89 23.43
C ARG A 74 13.87 -8.19 24.15
N GLY A 75 14.51 -9.27 23.72
CA GLY A 75 14.63 -10.47 24.53
C GLY A 75 15.65 -10.18 25.63
N ASP A 76 15.20 -9.62 26.75
CA ASP A 76 16.00 -9.60 27.97
C ASP A 76 15.79 -10.95 28.67
N GLY A 77 16.80 -11.82 28.51
CA GLY A 77 16.94 -13.05 29.27
C GLY A 77 17.26 -12.75 30.73
N GLY A 78 16.75 -13.58 31.63
CA GLY A 78 17.08 -13.48 33.04
C GLY A 78 16.10 -14.24 33.92
N ALA A 79 16.18 -15.56 33.89
CA ALA A 79 15.62 -16.42 34.92
C ALA A 79 16.04 -15.90 36.31
N ARG A 80 15.09 -15.67 37.20
CA ARG A 80 15.36 -15.46 38.62
C ARG A 80 15.07 -16.74 39.38
N ALA A 81 16.07 -17.05 40.20
CA ALA A 81 16.17 -18.13 41.15
C ALA A 81 15.03 -18.16 42.17
#